data_AF-A0A2M6WT44-F1
#
_entry.id   AF-A0A2M6WT44-F1
#
_cell.length_a   1.000
_cell.length_b   1.000
_cell.length_c   1.000
_cell.angle_alpha   90.00
_cell.angle_beta   90.00
_cell.angle_gamma   90.00
#
_symmetry.space_group_name_H-M   'P 1'
#
loop_
_entity.id
_entity.type
_entity.pdbx_description
1 polymer ?
#
loop_
_entity_poly.entity_id
_entity_poly.type
_entity_poly.pdbx_seq_one_letter_code
_entity_poly.pdbx_strand_id
1 'polypeptide(L)'
;MNFLTNILPSLSHLGVWGYWLVLLFSLLESLVFAGVIVPGSTLVIMAGFLSSQGYLDIGDLIWFAAIGAILGDSISYYLGTKGTRFFHNENKLLKADHLERG
;
A
#
# COMPACT_ATOMS: atom_id res chain seq x y z
N MET A 1 -8.22 -30.51 27.84
CA MET A 1 -7.11 -29.93 27.03
C MET A 1 -7.51 -29.58 25.58
N ASN A 2 -8.79 -29.71 25.19
CA ASN A 2 -9.23 -29.50 23.79
C ASN A 2 -9.74 -28.08 23.50
N PHE A 3 -9.87 -27.22 24.52
CA PHE A 3 -10.36 -25.86 24.35
C PHE A 3 -9.29 -25.01 23.63
N LEU A 4 -8.04 -25.04 24.11
CA LEU A 4 -6.93 -24.32 23.50
C LEU A 4 -6.67 -24.73 22.04
N THR A 5 -6.74 -26.02 21.70
CA THR A 5 -6.53 -26.52 20.33
C THR A 5 -7.65 -26.14 19.35
N ASN A 6 -8.85 -25.80 19.83
CA ASN A 6 -9.96 -25.36 18.97
C ASN A 6 -10.00 -23.84 18.75
N ILE A 7 -9.34 -23.04 19.61
CA ILE A 7 -9.33 -21.57 19.50
C ILE A 7 -8.05 -21.07 18.80
N LEU A 8 -6.96 -21.82 18.91
CA LEU A 8 -5.70 -21.53 18.20
C LEU A 8 -5.88 -21.38 16.67
N PRO A 9 -6.62 -22.24 15.96
CA PRO A 9 -6.83 -22.11 14.53
C PRO A 9 -7.60 -20.85 14.17
N SER A 10 -8.64 -20.50 14.92
CA SER A 10 -9.49 -19.33 14.67
C SER A 10 -8.77 -18.00 14.93
N LEU A 11 -7.89 -17.94 15.94
CA LEU A 11 -7.01 -16.80 16.19
C LEU A 11 -5.93 -16.65 15.09
N SER A 12 -5.34 -17.77 14.67
CA SER A 12 -4.35 -17.75 13.58
C SER A 12 -4.97 -17.31 12.24
N HIS A 13 -6.22 -17.69 11.97
CA HIS A 13 -6.89 -17.30 10.74
C HIS A 13 -7.25 -15.81 10.70
N LEU A 14 -7.72 -15.25 11.83
CA LEU A 14 -7.97 -13.81 11.96
C LEU A 14 -6.70 -12.97 11.76
N GLY A 15 -5.56 -13.43 12.29
CA GLY A 15 -4.27 -12.76 12.10
C GLY A 15 -3.86 -12.72 10.62
N VAL A 16 -4.00 -13.85 9.91
CA VAL A 16 -3.68 -13.95 8.48
C VAL A 16 -4.46 -12.94 7.64
N TRP A 17 -5.77 -12.80 7.89
CA TRP A 17 -6.60 -11.81 7.16
C TRP A 17 -6.17 -10.37 7.41
N GLY A 18 -5.71 -10.05 8.64
CA GLY A 18 -5.19 -8.73 8.98
C GLY A 18 -3.99 -8.32 8.13
N TYR A 19 -3.03 -9.24 7.92
CA TYR A 19 -1.85 -8.98 7.08
C TYR A 19 -2.22 -8.75 5.61
N TRP A 20 -3.13 -9.56 5.07
CA TRP A 20 -3.60 -9.40 3.68
C TRP A 20 -4.34 -8.09 3.47
N LEU A 21 -5.15 -7.66 4.44
CA LEU A 21 -5.82 -6.37 4.42
C LEU A 21 -4.82 -5.22 4.37
N VAL A 22 -3.79 -5.27 5.21
CA VAL A 22 -2.74 -4.25 5.26
C VAL A 22 -1.96 -4.17 3.95
N LEU A 23 -1.61 -5.32 3.37
CA LEU A 23 -0.96 -5.39 2.06
C LEU A 23 -1.84 -4.77 0.97
N LEU A 24 -3.12 -5.15 0.90
CA LEU A 24 -4.06 -4.64 -0.09
C LEU A 24 -4.27 -3.13 0.03
N PHE A 25 -4.48 -2.64 1.25
CA PHE A 25 -4.72 -1.21 1.47
C PHE A 25 -3.47 -0.36 1.26
N SER A 26 -2.29 -0.85 1.67
CA SER A 26 -1.03 -0.17 1.39
C SER A 26 -0.74 -0.13 -0.12
N LEU A 27 -1.05 -1.21 -0.84
CA LEU A 27 -0.97 -1.24 -2.30
C LEU A 27 -1.92 -0.21 -2.92
N LEU A 28 -3.19 -0.21 -2.53
CA LEU A 28 -4.21 0.70 -3.06
C LEU A 28 -3.90 2.18 -2.72
N GLU A 29 -3.34 2.45 -1.55
CA GLU A 29 -2.93 3.81 -1.17
C GLU A 29 -1.80 4.35 -2.07
N SER A 30 -0.85 3.50 -2.44
CA SER A 30 0.25 3.86 -3.36
C SER A 30 -0.18 3.99 -4.84
N LEU A 31 -1.39 3.56 -5.22
CA LEU A 31 -1.89 3.70 -6.59
C LEU A 31 -2.30 5.15 -6.87
N VAL A 32 -1.80 5.73 -7.98
CA VAL A 32 -2.06 7.12 -8.40
C VAL A 32 -3.55 7.54 -8.38
N PHE A 33 -4.48 6.62 -8.66
CA PHE A 33 -5.92 6.90 -8.66
C PHE A 33 -6.64 6.45 -7.39
N ALA A 34 -6.22 5.34 -6.78
CA ALA A 34 -6.91 4.76 -5.64
C ALA A 34 -6.48 5.41 -4.31
N GLY A 35 -5.26 5.93 -4.22
CA GLY A 35 -4.72 6.57 -3.03
C GLY A 35 -5.46 7.83 -2.58
N VAL A 36 -6.15 8.52 -3.49
CA VAL A 36 -6.97 9.69 -3.15
C VAL A 36 -8.23 9.30 -2.37
N ILE A 37 -8.73 8.07 -2.56
CA ILE A 37 -10.00 7.61 -1.99
C ILE A 37 -9.78 6.69 -0.80
N VAL A 38 -8.67 5.93 -0.79
CA VAL A 38 -8.42 4.86 0.18
C VAL A 38 -7.60 5.37 1.36
N PRO A 39 -8.15 5.41 2.59
CA PRO A 39 -7.40 5.77 3.79
C PRO A 39 -6.59 4.56 4.31
N GLY A 40 -5.53 4.19 3.59
CA GLY A 40 -4.69 3.03 3.92
C GLY A 40 -3.90 3.21 5.22
N SER A 41 -3.32 4.39 5.42
CA SER A 41 -2.57 4.80 6.61
C SER A 41 -3.35 4.63 7.91
N THR A 42 -4.65 4.94 7.92
CA THR A 42 -5.52 4.70 9.09
C THR A 42 -5.62 3.21 9.42
N LEU A 43 -5.74 2.35 8.40
CA LEU A 43 -5.79 0.90 8.58
C LEU A 43 -4.47 0.32 9.08
N VAL A 44 -3.34 0.85 8.61
CA VAL A 44 -2.01 0.47 9.13
C VAL A 44 -1.89 0.85 10.61
N ILE A 45 -2.36 2.02 11.01
CA ILE A 45 -2.38 2.44 12.42
C ILE A 45 -3.27 1.51 13.26
N MET A 46 -4.46 1.17 12.77
CA MET A 46 -5.34 0.22 13.45
C MET A 46 -4.70 -1.16 13.57
N ALA A 47 -4.08 -1.67 12.49
CA ALA A 47 -3.39 -2.95 12.52
C ALA A 47 -2.18 -2.95 13.48
N GLY A 48 -1.44 -1.84 13.54
CA GLY A 48 -0.38 -1.63 14.54
C GLY A 48 -0.92 -1.63 15.97
N PHE A 49 -2.08 -1.01 16.21
CA PHE A 49 -2.75 -1.09 17.51
C PHE A 49 -3.16 -2.53 17.85
N LEU A 50 -3.74 -3.28 16.92
CA LEU A 50 -4.05 -4.71 17.13
C LEU A 50 -2.79 -5.55 17.37
N SER A 51 -1.67 -5.20 16.74
CA SER A 51 -0.39 -5.85 16.99
C SER A 51 0.10 -5.63 18.42
N SER A 52 -0.06 -4.41 18.96
CA SER A 52 0.30 -4.13 20.37
C SER A 52 -0.53 -4.93 21.39
N GLN A 53 -1.74 -5.36 21.00
CA GLN A 53 -2.61 -6.22 21.81
C GLN A 53 -2.28 -7.72 21.64
N GLY A 54 -1.29 -8.08 20.82
CA GLY A 54 -0.85 -9.45 20.59
C GLY A 54 -1.67 -10.23 19.56
N TYR A 55 -2.54 -9.58 18.79
CA TYR A 55 -3.32 -10.26 17.73
C TYR A 55 -2.53 -10.42 16.42
N LEU A 56 -1.54 -9.57 16.19
CA LEU A 56 -0.70 -9.56 15.00
C LEU A 56 0.77 -9.42 15.42
N ASP A 57 1.66 -10.12 14.73
CA ASP A 57 3.09 -9.89 14.83
C ASP A 57 3.46 -8.61 14.05
N ILE A 58 4.19 -7.72 14.73
CA ILE A 58 4.54 -6.43 14.14
C ILE A 58 5.57 -6.57 13.02
N GLY A 59 6.45 -7.58 13.08
CA GLY A 59 7.43 -7.87 12.05
C GLY A 59 6.75 -8.29 10.76
N ASP A 60 5.83 -9.25 10.83
CA ASP A 60 5.03 -9.68 9.68
C ASP A 60 4.19 -8.52 9.12
N LEU A 61 3.56 -7.73 9.99
CA LEU A 61 2.78 -6.57 9.59
C LEU A 61 3.60 -5.56 8.77
N ILE A 62 4.82 -5.25 9.22
CA ILE A 62 5.76 -4.37 8.52
C ILE A 62 6.13 -4.96 7.16
N TRP A 63 6.42 -6.25 7.08
CA TRP A 63 6.75 -6.92 5.83
C TRP A 63 5.61 -6.87 4.81
N PHE A 64 4.38 -7.17 5.23
CA PHE A 64 3.22 -7.13 4.35
C PHE A 64 2.90 -5.70 3.88
N ALA A 65 3.00 -4.71 4.76
CA ALA A 65 2.83 -3.30 4.40
C ALA A 65 3.90 -2.85 3.38
N ALA A 66 5.17 -3.16 3.63
CA ALA A 66 6.27 -2.79 2.74
C ALA A 66 6.12 -3.42 1.34
N ILE A 67 5.76 -4.71 1.27
CA ILE A 67 5.51 -5.39 0.00
C ILE A 67 4.32 -4.76 -0.73
N GLY A 68 3.24 -4.46 0.00
CA GLY A 68 2.07 -3.77 -0.54
C GLY A 68 2.43 -2.42 -1.18
N ALA A 69 3.14 -1.57 -0.44
CA ALA A 69 3.61 -0.26 -0.92
C ALA A 69 4.50 -0.37 -2.16
N ILE A 70 5.51 -1.26 -2.14
CA ILE A 70 6.43 -1.45 -3.27
C ILE A 70 5.68 -1.90 -4.54
N LEU A 71 4.72 -2.82 -4.38
CA LEU A 71 3.88 -3.27 -5.49
C LEU A 71 2.97 -2.14 -5.99
N GLY A 72 2.37 -1.38 -5.07
CA GLY A 72 1.55 -0.23 -5.40
C GLY A 72 2.32 0.82 -6.20
N ASP A 73 3.51 1.20 -5.74
CA ASP A 73 4.40 2.15 -6.41
C ASP A 73 4.84 1.64 -7.78
N SER A 74 5.17 0.36 -7.89
CA SER A 74 5.55 -0.27 -9.17
C SER A 74 4.41 -0.21 -10.19
N ILE A 75 3.18 -0.53 -9.76
CA ILE A 75 1.97 -0.46 -10.59
C ILE A 75 1.67 1.00 -10.96
N SER A 76 1.76 1.90 -9.99
CA SER A 76 1.54 3.33 -10.15
C SER A 76 2.53 3.94 -11.15
N TYR A 77 3.81 3.57 -11.07
CA TYR A 77 4.85 3.97 -12.01
C TYR A 77 4.58 3.44 -13.42
N TYR A 78 4.18 2.16 -13.54
CA TYR A 78 3.85 1.58 -14.85
C TYR A 78 2.64 2.26 -15.50
N LEU A 79 1.59 2.52 -14.70
CA LEU A 79 0.40 3.27 -15.13
C LEU A 79 0.76 4.72 -15.51
N GLY A 80 1.61 5.39 -14.72
CA GLY A 80 2.10 6.72 -15.02
C GLY A 80 2.95 6.78 -16.29
N THR A 81 3.78 5.76 -16.54
CA THR A 81 4.62 5.65 -17.75
C THR A 81 3.79 5.35 -19.01
N LYS A 82 2.72 4.55 -18.89
CA LYS A 82 1.76 4.36 -19.99
C LYS A 82 0.82 5.55 -20.18
N GLY A 83 0.44 6.25 -19.11
CA GLY A 83 -0.39 7.45 -19.15
C GLY A 83 0.35 8.67 -19.71
N THR A 84 1.66 8.79 -19.45
CA THR A 84 2.51 9.81 -20.07
C THR A 84 2.67 9.63 -21.58
N ARG A 85 2.45 8.42 -22.13
CA ARG A 85 2.31 8.24 -23.60
C ARG A 85 1.07 8.92 -24.18
N PHE A 86 0.01 9.14 -23.39
CA PHE A 86 -1.13 9.97 -23.78
C PHE A 86 -0.84 11.47 -23.60
N PHE A 87 -0.07 11.85 -22.58
CA PHE A 87 0.29 13.26 -22.31
C PHE A 87 1.47 13.78 -23.14
N HIS A 88 2.21 12.92 -23.84
CA HIS A 88 3.33 13.33 -24.71
C HIS A 88 2.91 14.03 -26.01
N ASN A 89 1.63 14.38 -26.19
CA ASN A 89 1.17 15.18 -27.32
C ASN A 89 0.94 16.67 -26.98
N GLU A 90 1.20 17.13 -25.75
CA GLU A 90 1.06 18.55 -25.40
C GLU A 90 2.29 19.14 -24.67
N ASN A 91 3.49 18.78 -25.14
CA ASN A 91 4.75 19.48 -24.80
C ASN A 91 4.79 20.89 -25.40
N LYS A 92 3.88 21.78 -24.99
CA LYS A 92 3.94 23.23 -25.22
C LYS A 92 4.14 24.04 -23.93
N LEU A 93 4.11 23.39 -22.76
CA LEU A 93 4.17 24.08 -21.46
C LEU A 93 5.54 24.03 -20.79
N LEU A 94 6.41 23.07 -21.16
CA LEU A 94 7.81 23.07 -20.74
C LEU A 94 8.65 23.78 -21.79
N LYS A 95 8.38 25.08 -21.92
CA LYS A 95 9.13 26.02 -22.76
C LYS A 95 10.56 26.15 -22.18
N ALA A 96 11.42 25.23 -22.60
CA ALA A 96 12.86 25.26 -22.41
C ALA A 96 13.50 26.36 -23.28
N ASP A 97 13.02 27.59 -23.17
CA ASP A 97 13.45 28.74 -23.98
C ASP A 97 13.99 29.89 -23.11
N HIS A 98 14.24 29.61 -21.82
CA HIS A 98 14.78 30.57 -20.85
C HIS A 98 16.08 30.11 -20.18
N LEU A 99 16.65 28.96 -20.58
CA LEU A 99 17.94 28.49 -20.05
C LEU A 99 19.15 28.83 -20.95
N GLU A 100 18.93 29.45 -22.11
CA GLU A 100 20.02 29.85 -23.02
C GLU A 100 20.24 31.37 -23.12
N ARG A 101 19.63 32.18 -22.25
CA ARG A 101 19.90 33.62 -22.18
C ARG A 101 19.83 34.17 -20.76
N GLY A 102 20.98 34.46 -20.15
CA GLY A 102 21.11 35.31 -18.97
C GLY A 102 22.11 34.81 -17.95
#